data_AF-A0A8T6NLS7-F1
#
_entry.id   AF-A0A8T6NLS7-F1
#
_cell.length_a   1.000
_cell.length_b   1.000
_cell.length_c   1.000
_cell.angle_alpha   90.00
_cell.angle_beta   90.00
_cell.angle_gamma   90.00
#
_symmetry.space_group_name_H-M   'P 1'
#
loop_
_entity.id
_entity.type
_entity.pdbx_description
1 polymer ?
#
loop_
_entity_poly.entity_id
_entity_poly.type
_entity_poly.pdbx_seq_one_letter_code
_entity_poly.pdbx_strand_id
1 'polypeptide(L)'
;MTTYHVDRLHGGVRLAILGAFFVGFYIGAWLVIPNLLPALRLEASTYLMPGLLGGIIFAMVFSWLAEQILPRVWPSRRRLVVTGDAIKLQEGDELQAILDRSERLTIFSWSFPIETRRAAVPRGWYCLAVRIAQGRRFISPYTFMPPDALEDFPQIRSFTELISEKEAKKPGNEHLLDIFGEQGHLRAAESDRWRDGVEMSREDFRQLVLQLRDIVPEWKRSE
;
A
#
# COMPACT_ATOMS: atom_id res chain seq x y z
N MET A 1 -22.69 6.56 -5.67
CA MET A 1 -21.69 5.66 -6.30
C MET A 1 -20.33 6.26 -6.01
N THR A 2 -19.46 5.52 -5.34
CA THR A 2 -18.12 5.98 -4.96
C THR A 2 -17.10 5.06 -5.63
N THR A 3 -16.10 5.64 -6.29
CA THR A 3 -15.05 4.89 -6.98
C THR A 3 -13.71 5.20 -6.37
N TYR A 4 -12.98 4.16 -5.96
CA TYR A 4 -11.65 4.26 -5.42
C TYR A 4 -10.63 3.68 -6.40
N HIS A 5 -9.52 4.41 -6.59
CA HIS A 5 -8.39 3.92 -7.37
C HIS A 5 -7.48 3.10 -6.46
N VAL A 6 -7.28 1.84 -6.83
CA VAL A 6 -6.47 0.89 -6.06
C VAL A 6 -5.15 0.61 -6.78
N ASP A 7 -4.13 0.19 -6.05
CA ASP A 7 -2.79 -0.15 -6.55
C ASP A 7 -2.10 1.00 -7.31
N ARG A 8 -2.08 2.19 -6.69
CA ARG A 8 -1.47 3.40 -7.30
C ARG A 8 -0.02 3.18 -7.76
N LEU A 9 0.73 2.31 -7.06
CA LEU A 9 2.10 1.94 -7.40
C LEU A 9 2.16 0.55 -8.02
N HIS A 10 1.44 0.33 -9.13
CA HIS A 10 1.50 -0.92 -9.89
C HIS A 10 2.88 -1.13 -10.53
N GLY A 11 3.16 -2.36 -10.98
CA GLY A 11 4.48 -2.75 -11.49
C GLY A 11 5.02 -1.86 -12.62
N GLY A 12 4.14 -1.41 -13.52
CA GLY A 12 4.49 -0.47 -14.60
C GLY A 12 5.02 0.87 -14.10
N VAL A 13 4.36 1.48 -13.10
CA VAL A 13 4.84 2.73 -12.48
C VAL A 13 6.19 2.52 -11.80
N ARG A 14 6.37 1.40 -11.08
CA ARG A 14 7.66 1.09 -10.43
C ARG A 14 8.79 0.95 -11.44
N LEU A 15 8.54 0.25 -12.55
CA LEU A 15 9.53 0.09 -13.62
C LEU A 15 9.84 1.43 -14.29
N ALA A 16 8.84 2.28 -14.48
CA ALA A 16 9.03 3.61 -15.06
C ALA A 16 9.81 4.55 -14.12
N ILE A 17 9.60 4.48 -12.79
CA ILE A 17 10.42 5.19 -11.79
C ILE A 17 11.88 4.70 -11.85
N LEU A 18 12.11 3.39 -11.95
CA LEU A 18 13.45 2.84 -12.14
C LEU A 18 14.09 3.31 -13.45
N GLY A 19 13.34 3.35 -14.55
CA GLY A 19 13.81 3.91 -15.82
C GLY A 19 14.16 5.40 -15.70
N ALA A 20 13.34 6.17 -14.99
CA ALA A 20 13.56 7.59 -14.73
C ALA A 20 14.87 7.81 -13.96
N PHE A 21 15.25 6.92 -13.04
CA PHE A 21 16.55 6.97 -12.38
C PHE A 21 17.71 6.91 -13.38
N PHE A 22 17.72 5.93 -14.29
CA PHE A 22 18.80 5.80 -15.29
C PHE A 22 18.84 6.96 -16.27
N VAL A 23 17.68 7.47 -16.69
CA VAL A 23 17.59 8.65 -17.54
C VAL A 23 18.14 9.88 -16.81
N GLY A 24 17.73 10.10 -15.56
CA GLY A 24 18.24 11.18 -14.72
C GLY A 24 19.75 11.09 -14.50
N PHE A 25 20.27 9.89 -14.25
CA PHE A 25 21.71 9.64 -14.13
C PHE A 25 22.45 10.05 -15.41
N TYR A 26 21.98 9.59 -16.58
CA TYR A 26 22.58 9.91 -17.86
C TYR A 26 22.58 11.43 -18.12
N ILE A 27 21.45 12.09 -17.90
CA ILE A 27 21.34 13.55 -18.06
C ILE A 27 22.29 14.27 -17.12
N GLY A 28 22.32 13.90 -15.84
CA GLY A 28 23.21 14.53 -14.86
C GLY A 28 24.68 14.37 -15.23
N ALA A 29 25.11 13.12 -15.47
CA ALA A 29 26.52 12.79 -15.68
C ALA A 29 27.08 13.30 -17.02
N TRP A 30 26.28 13.28 -18.09
CA TRP A 30 26.78 13.55 -19.45
C TRP A 30 26.31 14.89 -20.02
N LEU A 31 25.19 15.45 -19.56
CA LEU A 31 24.66 16.71 -20.09
C LEU A 31 24.82 17.85 -19.08
N VAL A 32 24.41 17.67 -17.82
CA VAL A 32 24.37 18.79 -16.87
C VAL A 32 25.76 19.12 -16.32
N ILE A 33 26.42 18.15 -15.68
CA ILE A 33 27.68 18.40 -14.97
C ILE A 33 28.82 18.85 -15.90
N PRO A 34 29.02 18.25 -17.10
CA PRO A 34 30.06 18.68 -18.01
C PRO A 34 29.87 20.12 -18.52
N ASN A 35 28.63 20.59 -18.61
CA ASN A 35 28.33 21.98 -19.01
C ASN A 35 28.34 22.95 -17.81
N LEU A 36 28.02 22.48 -16.61
CA LEU A 36 27.95 23.30 -15.40
C LEU A 36 29.33 23.62 -14.81
N LEU A 37 30.25 22.65 -14.77
CA LEU A 37 31.57 22.85 -14.15
C LEU A 37 32.41 23.94 -14.83
N PRO A 38 32.51 23.99 -16.18
CA PRO A 38 33.23 25.07 -16.86
C PRO A 38 32.55 26.43 -16.65
N ALA A 39 31.21 26.47 -16.63
CA ALA A 39 30.46 27.69 -16.36
C ALA A 39 30.74 28.27 -14.96
N LEU A 40 31.02 27.41 -13.98
CA LEU A 40 31.43 27.78 -12.62
C LEU A 40 32.94 28.00 -12.47
N ARG A 41 33.72 27.90 -13.56
CA ARG A 41 35.19 28.02 -13.57
C ARG A 41 35.89 27.04 -12.61
N LEU A 42 35.29 25.88 -12.39
CA LEU A 42 35.89 24.82 -11.59
C LEU A 42 36.77 23.97 -12.50
N GLU A 43 38.09 24.07 -12.30
CA GLU A 43 39.07 23.20 -12.98
C GLU A 43 39.06 21.82 -12.33
N ALA A 44 38.11 20.98 -12.75
CA ALA A 44 38.12 19.57 -12.40
C ALA A 44 39.10 18.85 -13.34
N SER A 45 40.28 18.49 -12.84
CA SER A 45 41.30 17.74 -13.59
C SER A 45 40.81 16.35 -14.06
N THR A 46 39.68 15.86 -13.51
CA THR A 46 39.01 14.65 -13.97
C THR A 46 37.49 14.83 -13.94
N TYR A 47 36.88 15.18 -15.08
CA TYR A 47 35.43 15.36 -15.23
C TYR A 47 34.58 14.13 -14.85
N LEU A 48 35.20 12.94 -14.83
CA LEU A 48 34.51 11.68 -14.64
C LEU A 48 33.92 11.53 -13.22
N MET A 49 34.68 11.89 -12.17
CA MET A 49 34.21 11.75 -10.78
C MET A 49 33.06 12.71 -10.42
N PRO A 50 33.18 14.03 -10.67
CA PRO A 50 32.06 14.95 -10.48
C PRO A 50 30.85 14.59 -11.34
N GLY A 51 31.07 14.11 -12.56
CA GLY A 51 30.01 13.63 -13.46
C GLY A 51 29.22 12.48 -12.84
N LEU A 52 29.91 11.45 -12.33
CA LEU A 52 29.25 10.32 -11.67
C LEU A 52 28.46 10.76 -10.42
N LEU A 53 29.07 11.57 -9.54
CA LEU A 53 28.41 12.04 -8.32
C LEU A 53 27.20 12.93 -8.62
N GLY A 54 27.37 13.90 -9.52
CA GLY A 54 26.27 14.77 -9.93
C GLY A 54 25.19 14.00 -10.70
N GLY A 55 25.58 12.98 -11.48
CA GLY A 55 24.67 12.02 -12.09
C GLY A 55 23.80 11.30 -11.07
N ILE A 56 24.38 10.77 -9.99
CA ILE A 56 23.64 10.10 -8.91
C ILE A 56 22.63 11.07 -8.27
N ILE A 57 23.07 12.29 -7.94
CA ILE A 57 22.19 13.31 -7.36
C ILE A 57 21.01 13.61 -8.30
N PHE A 58 21.28 13.80 -9.60
CA PHE A 58 20.24 14.01 -10.61
C PHE A 58 19.30 12.81 -10.73
N ALA A 59 19.82 11.59 -10.72
CA ALA A 59 19.04 10.37 -10.76
C ALA A 59 18.06 10.28 -9.58
N MET A 60 18.52 10.63 -8.38
CA MET A 60 17.68 10.67 -7.17
C MET A 60 16.58 11.71 -7.28
N VAL A 61 16.90 12.94 -7.72
CA VAL A 61 15.90 14.01 -7.91
C VAL A 61 14.88 13.62 -8.98
N PHE A 62 15.34 13.06 -10.10
CA PHE A 62 14.48 12.69 -11.21
C PHE A 62 13.57 11.50 -10.85
N SER A 63 14.09 10.52 -10.12
CA SER A 63 13.32 9.40 -9.57
C SER A 63 12.26 9.88 -8.55
N TRP A 64 12.65 10.79 -7.65
CA TRP A 64 11.72 11.41 -6.70
C TRP A 64 10.60 12.16 -7.43
N LEU A 65 10.93 12.94 -8.46
CA LEU A 65 9.93 13.65 -9.26
C LEU A 65 9.01 12.68 -10.00
N ALA A 66 9.57 11.60 -10.55
CA ALA A 66 8.80 10.55 -11.20
C ALA A 66 7.82 9.89 -10.21
N GLU A 67 8.22 9.61 -8.98
CA GLU A 67 7.35 9.06 -7.94
C GLU A 67 6.17 10.00 -7.60
N GLN A 68 6.36 11.31 -7.66
CA GLN A 68 5.29 12.28 -7.42
C GLN A 68 4.32 12.43 -8.59
N ILE A 69 4.81 12.29 -9.84
CA ILE A 69 4.04 12.57 -11.05
C ILE A 69 3.42 11.31 -11.65
N LEU A 70 4.17 10.22 -11.80
CA LEU A 70 3.73 9.00 -12.50
C LEU A 70 2.43 8.42 -11.94
N PRO A 71 2.24 8.27 -10.61
CA PRO A 71 0.99 7.76 -10.08
C PRO A 71 -0.23 8.65 -10.39
N ARG A 72 -0.01 9.94 -10.70
CA ARG A 72 -1.08 10.89 -11.06
C ARG A 72 -1.45 10.80 -12.53
N VAL A 73 -0.46 10.64 -13.42
CA VAL A 73 -0.68 10.60 -14.88
C VAL A 73 -0.91 9.19 -15.42
N TRP A 74 -0.45 8.17 -14.70
CA TRP A 74 -0.60 6.77 -15.06
C TRP A 74 -1.31 6.02 -13.93
N PRO A 75 -2.61 6.28 -13.69
CA PRO A 75 -3.37 5.59 -12.67
C PRO A 75 -3.56 4.12 -13.03
N SER A 76 -3.62 3.28 -12.00
CA SER A 76 -4.00 1.88 -12.15
C SER A 76 -5.37 1.74 -12.81
N ARG A 77 -5.52 0.71 -13.66
CA ARG A 77 -6.80 0.33 -14.26
C ARG A 77 -7.70 -0.42 -13.27
N ARG A 78 -7.15 -0.85 -12.13
CA ARG A 78 -7.93 -1.49 -11.06
C ARG A 78 -8.69 -0.43 -10.27
N ARG A 79 -9.99 -0.68 -10.05
CA ARG A 79 -10.91 0.24 -9.35
C ARG A 79 -11.83 -0.55 -8.45
N LEU A 80 -12.03 -0.05 -7.24
CA LEU A 80 -13.05 -0.52 -6.32
C LEU A 80 -14.25 0.42 -6.40
N VAL A 81 -15.39 -0.10 -6.87
CA VAL A 81 -16.62 0.66 -7.08
C VAL A 81 -17.63 0.23 -6.02
N VAL A 82 -17.99 1.16 -5.13
CA VAL A 82 -19.03 0.97 -4.13
C VAL A 82 -20.31 1.67 -4.62
N THR A 83 -21.31 0.87 -4.96
CA THR A 83 -22.65 1.32 -5.39
C THR A 83 -23.66 1.07 -4.27
N GLY A 84 -24.87 1.62 -4.38
CA GLY A 84 -25.97 1.33 -3.46
C GLY A 84 -26.23 -0.16 -3.27
N ASP A 85 -26.00 -0.93 -4.34
CA ASP A 85 -26.49 -2.31 -4.44
C ASP A 85 -25.35 -3.33 -4.45
N ALA A 86 -24.12 -2.91 -4.75
CA ALA A 86 -22.98 -3.83 -4.87
C ALA A 86 -21.64 -3.16 -4.59
N ILE A 87 -20.66 -3.97 -4.16
CA ILE A 87 -19.23 -3.63 -4.10
C ILE A 87 -18.54 -4.42 -5.21
N LYS A 88 -17.93 -3.73 -6.17
CA LYS A 88 -17.32 -4.34 -7.36
C LYS A 88 -15.84 -4.02 -7.42
N LEU A 89 -15.02 -5.02 -7.72
CA LEU A 89 -13.63 -4.85 -8.10
C LEU A 89 -13.53 -5.04 -9.62
N GLN A 90 -13.05 -4.01 -10.31
CA GLN A 90 -12.93 -3.99 -11.77
C GLN A 90 -11.48 -3.71 -12.15
N GLU A 91 -11.01 -4.33 -13.23
CA GLU A 91 -9.73 -4.03 -13.88
C GLU A 91 -9.99 -3.68 -15.34
N GLY A 92 -9.97 -2.39 -15.68
CA GLY A 92 -10.45 -1.93 -16.98
C GLY A 92 -11.93 -2.25 -17.16
N ASP A 93 -12.27 -2.99 -18.22
CA ASP A 93 -13.63 -3.45 -18.51
C ASP A 93 -13.94 -4.83 -17.91
N GLU A 94 -12.92 -5.50 -17.36
CA GLU A 94 -13.07 -6.83 -16.76
C GLU A 94 -13.50 -6.72 -15.29
N LEU A 95 -14.49 -7.54 -14.93
CA LEU A 95 -15.04 -7.58 -13.59
C LEU A 95 -14.41 -8.75 -12.81
N GLN A 96 -13.53 -8.42 -11.86
CA GLN A 96 -12.82 -9.42 -11.05
C GLN A 96 -13.69 -10.01 -9.93
N ALA A 97 -14.44 -9.15 -9.24
CA ALA A 97 -15.33 -9.58 -8.17
C ALA A 97 -16.55 -8.66 -8.06
N ILE A 98 -17.71 -9.24 -7.79
CA ILE A 98 -18.92 -8.53 -7.35
C ILE A 98 -19.36 -9.16 -6.05
N LEU A 99 -19.56 -8.28 -5.08
CA LEU A 99 -20.26 -8.57 -3.84
C LEU A 99 -21.60 -7.83 -3.86
N ASP A 100 -22.69 -8.57 -3.73
CA ASP A 100 -24.05 -8.01 -3.68
C ASP A 100 -24.34 -7.54 -2.25
N ARG A 101 -24.84 -6.31 -2.11
CA ARG A 101 -25.20 -5.73 -0.82
C ARG A 101 -26.57 -6.21 -0.32
N SER A 102 -27.40 -6.82 -1.17
CA SER A 102 -28.67 -7.40 -0.73
C SER A 102 -28.48 -8.69 0.08
N GLU A 103 -27.32 -9.34 -0.05
CA GLU A 103 -26.98 -10.51 0.74
C GLU A 103 -26.05 -10.14 1.92
N ARG A 104 -25.90 -11.07 2.86
CA ARG A 104 -25.06 -10.86 4.04
C ARG A 104 -23.59 -10.83 3.66
N LEU A 105 -22.95 -9.69 3.90
CA LEU A 105 -21.50 -9.52 3.80
C LEU A 105 -20.84 -9.86 5.14
N THR A 106 -19.77 -10.66 5.09
CA THR A 106 -18.92 -10.94 6.25
C THR A 106 -17.67 -10.08 6.18
N ILE A 107 -17.39 -9.32 7.24
CA ILE A 107 -16.21 -8.46 7.33
C ILE A 107 -15.23 -9.05 8.32
N PHE A 108 -13.98 -9.23 7.88
CA PHE A 108 -12.85 -9.50 8.75
C PHE A 108 -11.89 -8.32 8.71
N SER A 109 -11.46 -7.81 9.85
CA SER A 109 -10.57 -6.66 9.96
C SER A 109 -9.39 -7.00 10.85
N TRP A 110 -8.19 -6.78 10.34
CA TRP A 110 -6.98 -7.07 11.08
C TRP A 110 -5.90 -6.03 10.81
N SER A 111 -5.02 -5.88 11.79
CA SER A 111 -3.88 -4.98 11.71
C SER A 111 -2.60 -5.69 12.17
N PHE A 112 -1.45 -5.18 11.77
CA PHE A 112 -0.16 -5.60 12.34
C PHE A 112 0.92 -4.55 12.10
N PRO A 113 1.89 -4.43 13.00
CA PRO A 113 3.05 -3.57 12.81
C PRO A 113 4.02 -4.16 11.78
N ILE A 114 4.59 -3.29 10.97
CA ILE A 114 5.64 -3.60 10.00
C ILE A 114 6.98 -3.64 10.74
N GLU A 115 7.38 -4.84 11.14
CA GLU A 115 8.61 -5.07 11.92
C GLU A 115 9.89 -4.76 11.13
N THR A 116 9.85 -4.98 9.81
CA THR A 116 10.98 -4.83 8.89
C THR A 116 10.60 -3.86 7.80
N ARG A 117 11.53 -2.99 7.39
CA ARG A 117 11.29 -2.09 6.25
C ARG A 117 10.98 -2.93 5.02
N ARG A 118 9.79 -2.78 4.45
CA ARG A 118 9.35 -3.47 3.23
C ARG A 118 9.03 -2.43 2.17
N ALA A 119 9.77 -2.49 1.06
CA ALA A 119 9.63 -1.55 -0.06
C ALA A 119 9.65 -0.07 0.42
N ALA A 120 8.58 0.68 0.12
CA ALA A 120 8.41 2.08 0.47
C ALA A 120 7.78 2.31 1.86
N VAL A 121 7.45 1.25 2.61
CA VAL A 121 6.79 1.36 3.92
C VAL A 121 7.85 1.35 5.04
N PRO A 122 7.94 2.41 5.87
CA PRO A 122 8.87 2.46 6.99
C PRO A 122 8.58 1.40 8.06
N ARG A 123 9.63 1.03 8.80
CA ARG A 123 9.48 0.19 10.00
C ARG A 123 8.62 0.93 11.04
N GLY A 124 7.77 0.18 11.74
CA GLY A 124 6.88 0.73 12.79
C GLY A 124 5.57 1.31 12.25
N TRP A 125 5.39 1.35 10.92
CA TRP A 125 4.07 1.58 10.34
C TRP A 125 3.18 0.36 10.55
N TYR A 126 1.88 0.55 10.41
CA TYR A 126 0.91 -0.52 10.49
C TYR A 126 0.31 -0.83 9.12
N CYS A 127 0.11 -2.11 8.85
CA CYS A 127 -0.81 -2.57 7.82
C CYS A 127 -2.20 -2.67 8.43
N LEU A 128 -3.21 -2.06 7.80
CA LEU A 128 -4.60 -2.29 8.12
C LEU A 128 -5.25 -2.93 6.91
N ALA A 129 -5.94 -4.03 7.13
CA ALA A 129 -6.61 -4.75 6.08
C ALA A 129 -8.03 -5.11 6.50
N VAL A 130 -8.92 -5.09 5.52
CA VAL A 130 -10.28 -5.57 5.65
C VAL A 130 -10.51 -6.59 4.56
N ARG A 131 -11.12 -7.72 4.89
CA ARG A 131 -11.69 -8.66 3.93
C ARG A 131 -13.19 -8.52 3.97
N ILE A 132 -13.77 -8.19 2.82
CA ILE A 132 -15.21 -8.19 2.59
C ILE A 132 -15.51 -9.48 1.83
N ALA A 133 -16.22 -10.42 2.46
CA ALA A 133 -16.49 -11.74 1.92
C ALA A 133 -17.99 -12.00 1.74
N GLN A 134 -18.32 -12.74 0.68
CA GLN A 134 -19.66 -13.24 0.40
C GLN A 134 -19.52 -14.63 -0.25
N GLY A 135 -19.82 -15.67 0.54
CA GLY A 135 -19.59 -17.05 0.14
C GLY A 135 -18.12 -17.31 -0.22
N ARG A 136 -17.85 -17.62 -1.50
CA ARG A 136 -16.49 -17.86 -2.02
C ARG A 136 -15.81 -16.61 -2.60
N ARG A 137 -16.54 -15.51 -2.75
CA ARG A 137 -16.01 -14.25 -3.31
C ARG A 137 -15.53 -13.37 -2.17
N PHE A 138 -14.40 -12.72 -2.37
CA PHE A 138 -13.91 -11.74 -1.42
C PHE A 138 -13.14 -10.63 -2.12
N ILE A 139 -13.07 -9.49 -1.45
CA ILE A 139 -12.19 -8.38 -1.80
C ILE A 139 -11.42 -8.05 -0.52
N SER A 140 -10.10 -7.90 -0.62
CA SER A 140 -9.23 -7.60 0.53
C SER A 140 -8.53 -6.25 0.38
N PRO A 141 -9.23 -5.12 0.58
CA PRO A 141 -8.59 -3.81 0.57
C PRO A 141 -7.66 -3.64 1.78
N TYR A 142 -6.56 -2.94 1.58
CA TYR A 142 -5.62 -2.64 2.66
C TYR A 142 -4.92 -1.31 2.45
N THR A 143 -4.35 -0.76 3.53
CA THR A 143 -3.51 0.43 3.49
C THR A 143 -2.37 0.30 4.50
N PHE A 144 -1.30 1.07 4.28
CA PHE A 144 -0.28 1.29 5.29
C PHE A 144 -0.45 2.68 5.92
N MET A 145 -0.23 2.79 7.23
CA MET A 145 -0.27 4.08 7.92
C MET A 145 0.73 4.16 9.08
N PRO A 146 1.22 5.37 9.39
CA PRO A 146 2.05 5.60 10.56
C PRO A 146 1.21 5.52 11.86
N PRO A 147 1.85 5.30 13.02
CA PRO A 147 1.17 5.06 14.30
C PRO A 147 0.35 6.27 14.80
N ASP A 148 0.79 7.49 14.52
CA ASP A 148 0.04 8.72 14.83
C ASP A 148 -1.30 8.79 14.08
N ALA A 149 -1.35 8.28 12.84
CA ALA A 149 -2.58 8.25 12.05
C ALA A 149 -3.58 7.16 12.47
N LEU A 150 -3.17 6.22 13.33
CA LEU A 150 -4.04 5.15 13.84
C LEU A 150 -4.98 5.63 14.93
N GLU A 151 -4.53 6.58 15.76
CA GLU A 151 -5.28 7.04 16.93
C GLU A 151 -6.67 7.60 16.54
N ASP A 152 -6.72 8.31 15.42
CA ASP A 152 -7.94 8.92 14.87
C ASP A 152 -8.61 8.06 13.77
N PHE A 153 -8.18 6.81 13.59
CA PHE A 153 -8.70 5.97 12.51
C PHE A 153 -10.10 5.43 12.86
N PRO A 154 -11.10 5.55 11.97
CA PRO A 154 -12.45 5.09 12.27
C PRO A 154 -12.46 3.57 12.46
N GLN A 155 -13.22 3.10 13.45
CA GLN A 155 -13.36 1.67 13.73
C GLN A 155 -12.05 0.96 14.07
N ILE A 156 -11.00 1.67 14.51
CA ILE A 156 -9.72 1.02 14.82
C ILE A 156 -9.86 -0.09 15.87
N ARG A 157 -10.79 0.06 16.83
CA ARG A 157 -11.10 -0.98 17.83
C ARG A 157 -11.69 -2.26 17.25
N SER A 158 -12.22 -2.23 16.03
CA SER A 158 -12.72 -3.41 15.32
C SER A 158 -11.62 -4.16 14.58
N PHE A 159 -10.39 -3.63 14.51
CA PHE A 159 -9.26 -4.32 13.90
C PHE A 159 -8.56 -5.20 14.94
N THR A 160 -8.52 -6.50 14.69
CA THR A 160 -7.75 -7.43 15.51
C THR A 160 -6.28 -7.35 15.15
N GLU A 161 -5.42 -7.03 16.11
CA GLU A 161 -3.98 -7.07 15.90
C GLU A 161 -3.51 -8.53 15.77
N LEU A 162 -2.85 -8.85 14.66
CA LEU A 162 -2.32 -10.19 14.42
C LEU A 162 -1.06 -10.41 15.24
N ILE A 163 -1.09 -11.45 16.07
CA ILE A 163 0.09 -11.88 16.82
C ILE A 163 1.00 -12.65 15.86
N SER A 164 2.28 -12.28 15.84
CA SER A 164 3.28 -12.99 15.04
C SER A 164 3.57 -14.37 15.64
N GLU A 165 3.88 -15.34 14.79
CA GLU A 165 4.21 -16.71 15.25
C GLU A 165 5.45 -16.70 16.16
N LYS A 166 6.41 -15.84 15.83
CA LYS A 166 7.62 -15.64 16.62
C LYS A 166 7.30 -15.13 18.02
N GLU A 167 6.31 -14.26 18.16
CA GLU A 167 5.90 -13.69 19.45
C GLU A 167 5.11 -14.67 20.31
N ALA A 168 4.20 -15.42 19.70
CA ALA A 168 3.43 -16.44 20.40
C ALA A 168 4.34 -17.56 20.95
N LYS A 169 5.43 -17.89 20.26
CA LYS A 169 6.38 -18.94 20.68
C LYS A 169 7.45 -18.48 21.69
N LYS A 170 7.42 -17.23 22.18
CA LYS A 170 8.40 -16.77 23.18
C LYS A 170 8.11 -17.40 24.55
N PRO A 171 9.14 -17.78 25.33
CA PRO A 171 8.95 -18.22 26.72
C PRO A 171 8.21 -17.16 27.54
N GLY A 172 7.18 -17.55 28.30
CA GLY A 172 6.35 -16.64 29.10
C GLY A 172 5.14 -16.03 28.38
N ASN A 173 4.96 -16.36 27.08
CA ASN A 173 3.82 -15.92 26.27
C ASN A 173 2.87 -17.09 25.93
N GLU A 174 2.77 -18.12 26.78
CA GLU A 174 2.01 -19.33 26.48
C GLU A 174 0.53 -19.03 26.18
N HIS A 175 -0.06 -18.04 26.86
CA HIS A 175 -1.42 -17.55 26.61
C HIS A 175 -1.62 -16.96 25.19
N LEU A 176 -0.56 -16.46 24.54
CA LEU A 176 -0.64 -15.97 23.17
C LEU A 176 -0.69 -17.11 22.14
N LEU A 177 -0.31 -18.34 22.49
CA LEU A 177 -0.42 -19.49 21.59
C LEU A 177 -1.87 -19.84 21.31
N ASP A 178 -2.74 -19.73 22.32
CA ASP A 178 -4.17 -19.99 22.17
C ASP A 178 -4.81 -18.93 21.28
N ILE A 179 -4.55 -17.65 21.55
CA ILE A 179 -5.01 -16.52 20.72
C ILE A 179 -4.45 -16.63 19.29
N PHE A 180 -3.19 -17.07 19.16
CA PHE A 180 -2.60 -17.36 17.87
C PHE A 180 -3.41 -18.46 17.14
N GLY A 181 -3.79 -19.55 17.81
CA GLY A 181 -4.66 -20.57 17.22
C GLY A 181 -5.99 -20.00 16.71
N GLU A 182 -6.66 -19.18 17.51
CA GLU A 182 -7.96 -18.57 17.19
C GLU A 182 -7.91 -17.63 15.98
N GLN A 183 -6.80 -16.91 15.80
CA GLN A 183 -6.55 -16.00 14.67
C GLN A 183 -6.24 -16.70 13.34
N GLY A 184 -6.33 -18.04 13.26
CA GLY A 184 -6.01 -18.80 12.04
C GLY A 184 -6.75 -18.32 10.79
N HIS A 185 -8.03 -17.95 10.93
CA HIS A 185 -8.84 -17.43 9.83
C HIS A 185 -8.37 -16.05 9.31
N LEU A 186 -7.91 -15.17 10.21
CA LEU A 186 -7.34 -13.87 9.83
C LEU A 186 -5.98 -14.03 9.16
N ARG A 187 -5.15 -14.99 9.59
CA ARG A 187 -3.88 -15.29 8.91
C ARG A 187 -4.08 -15.88 7.52
N ALA A 188 -5.10 -16.72 7.34
CA ALA A 188 -5.51 -17.16 6.01
C ALA A 188 -5.92 -15.96 5.13
N ALA A 189 -6.70 -15.02 5.70
CA ALA A 189 -7.06 -13.78 5.00
C ALA A 189 -5.86 -12.89 4.66
N GLU A 190 -4.87 -12.82 5.54
CA GLU A 190 -3.62 -12.11 5.29
C GLU A 190 -2.79 -12.77 4.18
N SER A 191 -2.71 -14.10 4.16
CA SER A 191 -2.05 -14.85 3.09
C SER A 191 -2.71 -14.58 1.73
N ASP A 192 -4.04 -14.58 1.68
CA ASP A 192 -4.79 -14.24 0.47
C ASP A 192 -4.62 -12.77 0.08
N ARG A 193 -4.58 -11.83 1.06
CA ARG A 193 -4.30 -10.41 0.81
C ARG A 193 -2.92 -10.22 0.18
N TRP A 194 -1.91 -10.98 0.58
CA TRP A 194 -0.58 -10.89 -0.03
C TRP A 194 -0.60 -11.18 -1.54
N ARG A 195 -1.50 -12.07 -2.00
CA ARG A 195 -1.65 -12.43 -3.41
C ARG A 195 -2.61 -11.52 -4.16
N ASP A 196 -3.80 -11.33 -3.61
CA ASP A 196 -4.97 -10.79 -4.31
C ASP A 196 -5.48 -9.47 -3.68
N GLY A 197 -4.76 -8.95 -2.69
CA GLY A 197 -5.09 -7.71 -2.00
C GLY A 197 -5.08 -6.50 -2.93
N VAL A 198 -5.78 -5.47 -2.50
CA VAL A 198 -5.89 -4.21 -3.23
C VAL A 198 -5.45 -3.06 -2.34
N GLU A 199 -4.33 -2.44 -2.71
CA GLU A 199 -3.76 -1.34 -1.94
C GLU A 199 -4.56 -0.07 -2.19
N MET A 200 -5.01 0.57 -1.11
CA MET A 200 -5.70 1.85 -1.15
C MET A 200 -4.84 2.95 -0.57
N SER A 201 -5.12 4.20 -0.94
CA SER A 201 -4.61 5.32 -0.18
C SER A 201 -5.26 5.37 1.21
N ARG A 202 -4.58 5.96 2.19
CA ARG A 202 -5.10 6.09 3.57
C ARG A 202 -6.49 6.73 3.62
N GLU A 203 -6.70 7.78 2.82
CA GLU A 203 -7.97 8.50 2.79
C GLU A 203 -9.07 7.66 2.11
N ASP A 204 -8.76 7.05 0.97
CA ASP A 204 -9.73 6.17 0.28
C ASP A 204 -10.13 4.98 1.17
N PHE A 205 -9.16 4.39 1.89
CA PHE A 205 -9.41 3.32 2.84
C PHE A 205 -10.25 3.79 4.04
N ARG A 206 -9.97 4.98 4.58
CA ARG A 206 -10.77 5.60 5.65
C ARG A 206 -12.24 5.76 5.22
N GLN A 207 -12.47 6.30 4.02
CA GLN A 207 -13.82 6.48 3.48
C GLN A 207 -14.52 5.14 3.23
N LEU A 208 -13.79 4.13 2.73
CA LEU A 208 -14.33 2.78 2.59
C LEU A 208 -14.75 2.19 3.95
N VAL A 209 -13.91 2.30 4.98
CA VAL A 209 -14.22 1.80 6.33
C VAL A 209 -15.47 2.49 6.90
N LEU A 210 -15.61 3.81 6.72
CA LEU A 210 -16.81 4.53 7.13
C LEU A 210 -18.06 4.03 6.38
N GLN A 211 -17.96 3.81 5.07
CA GLN A 211 -19.06 3.24 4.28
C GLN A 211 -19.40 1.81 4.74
N LEU A 212 -18.41 0.95 4.96
CA LEU A 212 -18.62 -0.43 5.40
C LEU A 212 -19.29 -0.51 6.77
N ARG A 213 -18.95 0.39 7.70
CA ARG A 213 -19.64 0.51 8.99
C ARG A 213 -21.14 0.78 8.82
N ASP A 214 -21.49 1.63 7.87
CA ASP A 214 -22.87 2.01 7.62
C ASP A 214 -23.63 0.90 6.86
N ILE A 215 -22.92 0.10 6.05
CA ILE A 215 -23.47 -1.04 5.29
C ILE A 215 -23.64 -2.30 6.16
N VAL A 216 -22.69 -2.57 7.06
CA VAL A 216 -22.66 -3.79 7.88
C VAL A 216 -22.61 -3.39 9.36
N PRO A 217 -23.76 -3.07 9.98
CA PRO A 217 -23.81 -2.64 11.38
C PRO A 217 -23.23 -3.66 12.36
N GLU A 218 -23.31 -4.95 12.02
CA GLU A 218 -22.78 -6.06 12.83
C GLU A 218 -21.26 -6.03 12.98
N TRP A 219 -20.54 -5.35 12.08
CA TRP A 219 -19.08 -5.22 12.15
C TRP A 219 -18.61 -4.47 13.41
N LYS A 220 -19.50 -3.69 14.06
CA LYS A 220 -19.18 -2.96 15.30
C LYS A 220 -18.90 -3.85 16.52
N ARG A 221 -19.12 -5.17 16.46
CA ARG A 221 -19.38 -6.00 17.65
C ARG A 221 -18.39 -7.14 17.95
N SER A 222 -17.14 -7.07 17.52
CA SER A 222 -16.11 -7.91 18.15
C SER A 222 -15.63 -7.24 19.43
N GLU A 223 -16.46 -7.29 20.47
CA GLU A 223 -16.02 -7.14 21.87
C GLU A 223 -15.46 -8.47 22.37
#